data_AF-A0A093QTK1-F1
#
_entry.id   AF-A0A093QTK1-F1
#
_cell.length_a   1.000
_cell.length_b   1.000
_cell.length_c   1.000
_cell.angle_alpha   90.00
_cell.angle_beta   90.00
_cell.angle_gamma   90.00
#
_symmetry.space_group_name_H-M   'P 1'
#
loop_
_entity.id
_entity.type
_entity.pdbx_description
1 polymer ?
#
loop_
_entity_poly.entity_id
_entity_poly.type
_entity_poly.pdbx_seq_one_letter_code
_entity_poly.pdbx_strand_id
1 'polypeptide(L)'
;LQELTTALEKNPDDAEYYCQRAYAHILLQKYADAVADAKKSLELNPGNAVALLRKGLGEYHIKNYTSALESFREGQRLDSKYYNFLCEQNSFANEKKLFECVDDTFTIWIKRCEETLNGKRNHIYLIRDYDWYQTESQVIVTIMIKNAQKDDVSVQFSEKEMNASVRLPSGEDYNLKLVLLHSIVPEQSTFKVLSTKVEIKMKKPEAVRWEKLEGQGDSPKLKQFTPDTQHLYPSSSHYTRNWDKLVVEIKEEEKNETLEGDAALNKLFQQIYSDGTDEVKRAMNKSFMESGGTVLSTNWSDVGKRKVEVNPPDDMEWKKF
;
A
#
# COMPACT_ATOMS: atom_id res chain seq x y z
N LEU A 1 -36.09 -11.29 -8.02
CA LEU A 1 -36.27 -12.77 -8.05
C LEU A 1 -37.75 -13.15 -8.16
N GLN A 2 -38.61 -12.73 -7.24
CA GLN A 2 -40.06 -13.03 -7.29
C GLN A 2 -40.71 -12.58 -8.61
N GLU A 3 -40.40 -11.37 -9.07
CA GLU A 3 -40.89 -10.85 -10.36
C GLU A 3 -40.47 -11.70 -11.57
N LEU A 4 -39.24 -12.21 -11.57
CA LEU A 4 -38.72 -13.10 -12.63
C LEU A 4 -39.41 -14.47 -12.62
N THR A 5 -39.72 -14.98 -11.42
CA THR A 5 -40.49 -16.23 -11.29
C THR A 5 -41.90 -16.05 -11.82
N THR A 6 -42.59 -14.97 -11.46
CA THR A 6 -43.92 -14.65 -11.99
C THR A 6 -43.91 -14.37 -13.49
N ALA A 7 -42.84 -13.77 -14.03
CA ALA A 7 -42.67 -13.59 -15.47
C ALA A 7 -42.54 -14.94 -16.20
N LEU A 8 -41.79 -15.89 -15.62
CA LEU A 8 -41.61 -17.23 -16.16
C LEU A 8 -42.87 -18.10 -16.02
N GLU A 9 -43.72 -17.87 -15.02
CA GLU A 9 -45.05 -18.50 -14.93
C GLU A 9 -45.97 -18.06 -16.08
N LYS A 10 -45.82 -16.81 -16.55
CA LYS A 10 -46.59 -16.27 -17.67
C LYS A 10 -46.02 -16.69 -19.02
N ASN A 11 -44.69 -16.66 -19.16
CA ASN A 11 -43.97 -16.97 -20.38
C ASN A 11 -42.83 -17.98 -20.08
N PRO A 12 -43.09 -19.29 -20.15
CA PRO A 12 -42.14 -20.33 -19.73
C PRO A 12 -40.96 -20.54 -20.67
N ASP A 13 -41.04 -20.03 -21.90
CA ASP A 13 -40.11 -20.30 -23.00
C ASP A 13 -39.18 -19.10 -23.32
N ASP A 14 -39.16 -18.09 -22.45
CA ASP A 14 -38.33 -16.91 -22.66
C ASP A 14 -36.92 -17.11 -22.07
N ALA A 15 -35.94 -17.27 -22.97
CA ALA A 15 -34.54 -17.48 -22.62
C ALA A 15 -33.94 -16.34 -21.78
N GLU A 16 -34.41 -15.11 -21.95
CA GLU A 16 -33.84 -13.94 -21.27
C GLU A 16 -34.24 -13.89 -19.80
N TYR A 17 -35.48 -14.25 -19.47
CA TYR A 17 -35.93 -14.32 -18.07
C TYR A 17 -35.15 -15.39 -17.28
N TYR A 18 -34.87 -16.56 -17.87
CA TYR A 18 -33.99 -17.54 -17.24
C TYR A 18 -32.57 -17.01 -17.06
N CYS A 19 -32.02 -16.33 -18.08
CA CYS A 19 -30.71 -15.73 -17.99
C CYS A 19 -30.65 -14.73 -16.82
N GLN A 20 -31.63 -13.82 -16.72
CA GLN A 20 -31.70 -12.80 -15.66
C GLN A 20 -31.92 -13.42 -14.27
N ARG A 21 -32.73 -14.50 -14.19
CA ARG A 21 -32.92 -15.23 -12.94
C ARG A 21 -31.64 -15.92 -12.48
N ALA A 22 -30.86 -16.48 -13.40
CA ALA A 22 -29.53 -17.01 -13.10
C ALA A 22 -28.60 -15.95 -12.50
N TYR A 23 -28.62 -14.71 -13.03
CA TYR A 23 -27.84 -13.61 -12.46
C TYR A 23 -28.30 -13.23 -11.04
N ALA A 24 -29.61 -13.13 -10.82
CA ALA A 24 -30.16 -12.89 -9.49
C ALA A 24 -29.73 -13.99 -8.51
N HIS A 25 -29.72 -15.26 -8.94
CA HIS A 25 -29.24 -16.38 -8.13
C HIS A 25 -27.74 -16.30 -7.82
N ILE A 26 -26.90 -15.85 -8.76
CA ILE A 26 -25.46 -15.60 -8.51
C ILE A 26 -25.27 -14.53 -7.43
N LEU A 27 -26.01 -13.41 -7.51
CA LEU A 27 -25.95 -12.34 -6.51
C LEU A 27 -26.40 -12.81 -5.13
N LEU A 28 -27.34 -13.76 -5.08
CA LEU A 28 -27.82 -14.40 -3.85
C LEU A 28 -26.94 -15.58 -3.39
N GLN A 29 -25.82 -15.84 -4.07
CA GLN A 29 -24.90 -16.95 -3.80
C GLN A 29 -25.55 -18.35 -3.91
N LYS A 30 -26.67 -18.46 -4.64
CA LYS A 30 -27.37 -19.71 -4.93
C LYS A 30 -26.86 -20.28 -6.25
N TYR A 31 -25.61 -20.73 -6.25
CA TYR A 31 -24.91 -21.07 -7.49
C TYR A 31 -25.50 -22.29 -8.22
N ALA A 32 -26.01 -23.29 -7.51
CA ALA A 32 -26.63 -24.47 -8.13
C ALA A 32 -27.89 -24.09 -8.93
N ASP A 33 -28.74 -23.26 -8.35
CA ASP A 33 -29.95 -22.75 -9.00
C ASP A 33 -29.61 -21.82 -10.17
N ALA A 34 -28.52 -21.03 -10.05
CA ALA A 34 -28.04 -20.20 -11.14
C ALA A 34 -27.59 -21.03 -12.36
N VAL A 35 -26.89 -22.15 -12.13
CA VAL A 35 -26.47 -23.05 -13.21
C VAL A 35 -27.67 -23.71 -13.87
N ALA A 36 -28.69 -24.11 -13.11
CA ALA A 36 -29.92 -24.68 -13.65
C ALA A 36 -30.65 -23.69 -14.58
N ASP A 37 -30.82 -22.45 -14.13
CA ASP A 37 -31.46 -21.40 -14.93
C ASP A 37 -30.63 -21.02 -16.16
N ALA A 38 -29.30 -20.92 -16.02
CA ALA A 38 -28.43 -20.64 -17.16
C ALA A 38 -28.46 -21.76 -18.21
N LYS A 39 -28.52 -23.03 -17.79
CA LYS A 39 -28.71 -24.16 -18.70
C LYS A 39 -30.06 -24.08 -19.42
N LYS A 40 -31.12 -23.72 -18.70
CA LYS A 40 -32.45 -23.58 -19.32
C LYS A 40 -32.50 -22.45 -20.35
N SER A 41 -31.82 -21.33 -20.07
CA SER A 41 -31.65 -20.25 -21.03
C SER A 41 -30.91 -20.72 -22.30
N LEU A 42 -29.87 -21.54 -22.15
CA LEU A 42 -29.09 -22.08 -23.28
C LEU A 42 -29.83 -23.15 -24.09
N GLU A 43 -30.73 -23.92 -23.48
CA GLU A 43 -31.64 -24.82 -24.21
C GLU A 43 -32.56 -24.04 -25.15
N LEU A 44 -33.03 -22.86 -24.72
CA LEU A 44 -33.93 -22.00 -25.47
C LEU A 44 -33.19 -21.10 -26.48
N ASN A 45 -32.00 -20.62 -26.11
CA ASN A 45 -31.12 -19.83 -26.97
C ASN A 45 -29.65 -20.25 -26.82
N PRO A 46 -29.18 -21.19 -27.67
CA PRO A 46 -27.79 -21.65 -27.65
C PRO A 46 -26.75 -20.57 -27.98
N GLY A 47 -27.17 -19.47 -28.64
CA GLY A 47 -26.29 -18.37 -29.03
C GLY A 47 -26.05 -17.33 -27.93
N ASN A 48 -26.60 -17.51 -26.72
CA ASN A 48 -26.52 -16.52 -25.67
C ASN A 48 -25.19 -16.60 -24.90
N ALA A 49 -24.20 -15.79 -25.30
CA ALA A 49 -22.92 -15.69 -24.62
C ALA A 49 -23.07 -15.29 -23.13
N VAL A 50 -24.01 -14.40 -22.80
CA VAL A 50 -24.26 -13.96 -21.41
C VAL A 50 -24.75 -15.11 -20.54
N ALA A 51 -25.57 -16.01 -21.08
CA ALA A 51 -26.02 -17.21 -20.36
C ALA A 51 -24.86 -18.19 -20.10
N LEU A 52 -23.92 -18.36 -21.05
CA LEU A 52 -22.69 -19.14 -20.85
C LEU A 52 -21.78 -18.53 -19.78
N LEU A 53 -21.67 -17.19 -19.75
CA LEU A 53 -20.93 -16.51 -18.69
C LEU A 53 -21.54 -16.80 -17.31
N ARG A 54 -22.86 -16.66 -17.18
CA ARG A 54 -23.58 -16.92 -15.92
C ARG A 54 -23.49 -18.39 -15.49
N LYS A 55 -23.55 -19.33 -16.45
CA LYS A 55 -23.30 -20.76 -16.22
C LYS A 55 -21.88 -20.99 -15.68
N GLY A 56 -20.86 -20.45 -16.34
CA GLY A 56 -19.46 -20.59 -15.93
C GLY A 56 -19.20 -20.00 -14.54
N LEU A 57 -19.80 -18.85 -14.21
CA LEU A 57 -19.71 -18.23 -12.88
C LEU A 57 -20.31 -19.15 -11.79
N GLY A 58 -21.50 -19.69 -12.02
CA GLY A 58 -22.13 -20.63 -11.09
C GLY A 58 -21.28 -21.89 -10.90
N GLU A 59 -20.78 -22.48 -11.98
CA GLU A 59 -19.92 -23.68 -11.94
C GLU A 59 -18.60 -23.43 -11.22
N TYR A 60 -17.99 -22.25 -11.41
CA TYR A 60 -16.78 -21.83 -10.70
C TYR A 60 -17.00 -21.80 -9.18
N HIS A 61 -18.08 -21.19 -8.73
CA HIS A 61 -18.39 -21.09 -7.30
C HIS A 61 -18.80 -22.43 -6.66
N ILE A 62 -19.31 -23.38 -7.45
CA ILE A 62 -19.55 -24.78 -7.04
C ILE A 62 -18.23 -25.60 -7.02
N LYS A 63 -17.10 -25.00 -7.41
CA LYS A 63 -15.77 -25.62 -7.54
C LYS A 63 -15.67 -26.64 -8.68
N ASN A 64 -16.57 -26.55 -9.66
CA ASN A 64 -16.50 -27.35 -10.88
C ASN A 64 -15.73 -26.58 -11.96
N TYR A 65 -14.42 -26.39 -11.73
CA TYR A 65 -13.59 -25.50 -12.55
C TYR A 65 -13.38 -26.00 -13.98
N THR A 66 -13.43 -27.31 -14.23
CA THR A 66 -13.34 -27.89 -15.58
C THR A 66 -14.53 -27.49 -16.44
N SER A 67 -15.75 -27.70 -15.92
CA SER A 67 -17.00 -27.31 -16.60
C SER A 67 -17.08 -25.78 -16.76
N ALA A 68 -16.66 -25.03 -15.74
CA ALA A 68 -16.62 -23.57 -15.81
C ALA A 68 -15.70 -23.07 -16.94
N LEU A 69 -14.49 -23.64 -17.06
CA LEU A 69 -13.54 -23.31 -18.12
C LEU A 69 -14.10 -23.56 -19.52
N GLU A 70 -14.78 -24.69 -19.72
CA GLU A 70 -15.45 -25.02 -20.98
C GLU A 70 -16.54 -23.99 -21.32
N SER A 71 -17.41 -23.70 -20.35
CA SER A 71 -18.49 -22.71 -20.51
C SER A 71 -17.95 -21.31 -20.86
N PHE A 72 -16.85 -20.87 -20.23
CA PHE A 72 -16.25 -19.58 -20.55
C PHE A 72 -15.58 -19.55 -21.94
N ARG A 73 -14.90 -20.62 -22.35
CA ARG A 73 -14.29 -20.71 -23.70
C ARG A 73 -15.34 -20.74 -24.80
N GLU A 74 -16.46 -21.42 -24.56
CA GLU A 74 -17.58 -21.44 -25.49
C GLU A 74 -18.23 -20.04 -25.61
N GLY A 75 -18.45 -19.37 -24.47
CA GLY A 75 -18.98 -18.01 -24.44
C GLY A 75 -18.10 -17.02 -25.20
N GLN A 76 -16.78 -17.09 -25.00
CA GLN A 76 -15.80 -16.27 -25.72
C GLN A 76 -15.86 -16.49 -27.24
N ARG A 77 -15.97 -17.75 -27.69
CA ARG A 77 -16.08 -18.05 -29.14
C ARG A 77 -17.35 -17.47 -29.75
N LEU A 78 -18.47 -17.52 -29.04
CA LEU A 78 -19.73 -16.96 -29.53
C LEU A 78 -19.68 -15.43 -29.56
N ASP A 79 -19.09 -14.80 -28.56
CA ASP A 79 -18.92 -13.35 -28.49
C ASP A 79 -17.99 -12.85 -29.62
N SER A 80 -16.84 -13.51 -29.81
CA SER A 80 -15.93 -13.23 -30.94
C SER A 80 -16.59 -13.41 -32.30
N LYS A 81 -17.44 -14.44 -32.47
CA LYS A 81 -18.16 -14.70 -33.72
C LYS A 81 -19.21 -13.63 -33.99
N TYR A 82 -19.94 -13.20 -32.96
CA TYR A 82 -20.92 -12.13 -33.06
C TYR A 82 -20.25 -10.80 -33.42
N TYR A 83 -19.11 -10.47 -32.79
CA TYR A 83 -18.32 -9.28 -33.10
C TYR A 83 -17.81 -9.28 -34.55
N ASN A 84 -17.24 -10.40 -35.02
CA ASN A 84 -16.76 -10.52 -36.39
C ASN A 84 -17.89 -10.37 -37.41
N PHE A 85 -19.06 -10.96 -37.15
CA PHE A 85 -20.25 -10.79 -38.00
C PHE A 85 -20.70 -9.32 -38.09
N LEU A 86 -20.70 -8.59 -36.97
CA LEU A 86 -21.05 -7.16 -36.96
C LEU A 86 -20.04 -6.29 -37.72
N CYS A 87 -18.74 -6.61 -37.60
CA CYS A 87 -17.68 -5.96 -38.36
C CYS A 87 -17.81 -6.21 -39.87
N GLU A 88 -18.15 -7.43 -40.29
CA GLU A 88 -18.36 -7.79 -41.70
C GLU A 88 -19.58 -7.07 -42.32
N GLN A 89 -20.60 -6.74 -41.52
CA GLN A 89 -21.79 -5.98 -41.96
C GLN A 89 -21.56 -4.45 -41.99
N ASN A 90 -20.30 -3.97 -41.91
CA ASN A 90 -19.89 -2.56 -42.04
C ASN A 90 -20.63 -1.53 -41.16
N SER A 91 -21.27 -1.96 -40.06
CA SER A 91 -22.18 -1.09 -39.28
C SER A 91 -21.59 -0.53 -37.97
N PHE A 92 -20.47 -1.06 -37.46
CA PHE A 92 -20.04 -0.77 -36.07
C PHE A 92 -18.54 -0.51 -35.86
N ALA A 93 -17.78 -0.09 -36.88
CA ALA A 93 -16.35 0.23 -36.71
C ALA A 93 -16.07 1.36 -35.69
N ASN A 94 -17.06 2.20 -35.35
CA ASN A 94 -16.88 3.39 -34.50
C ASN A 94 -17.50 3.31 -33.10
N GLU A 95 -18.19 2.22 -32.72
CA GLU A 95 -18.84 2.07 -31.41
C GLU A 95 -18.21 0.97 -30.53
N LYS A 96 -16.87 0.85 -30.61
CA LYS A 96 -16.05 -0.09 -29.83
C LYS A 96 -16.24 0.05 -28.30
N LYS A 97 -16.81 1.16 -27.83
CA LYS A 97 -16.90 1.56 -26.42
C LYS A 97 -18.05 0.93 -25.62
N LEU A 98 -19.07 0.35 -26.28
CA LEU A 98 -20.22 -0.25 -25.58
C LEU A 98 -20.08 -1.77 -25.38
N PHE A 99 -19.26 -2.45 -26.19
CA PHE A 99 -19.02 -3.90 -26.12
C PHE A 99 -17.74 -4.28 -25.35
N GLU A 100 -16.94 -3.30 -24.92
CA GLU A 100 -15.72 -3.47 -24.09
C GLU A 100 -15.99 -4.19 -22.73
N CYS A 101 -17.24 -4.41 -22.33
CA CYS A 101 -17.57 -5.02 -21.04
C CYS A 101 -17.54 -6.57 -21.02
N VAL A 102 -17.69 -7.25 -22.17
CA VAL A 102 -17.87 -8.72 -22.19
C VAL A 102 -16.60 -9.48 -22.57
N ASP A 103 -15.81 -8.97 -23.52
CA ASP A 103 -14.60 -9.65 -24.05
C ASP A 103 -13.52 -9.88 -22.97
N ASP A 104 -13.28 -8.86 -22.15
CA ASP A 104 -12.34 -8.95 -21.02
C ASP A 104 -12.85 -9.91 -19.92
N THR A 105 -14.17 -9.97 -19.73
CA THR A 105 -14.76 -10.77 -18.64
C THR A 105 -14.50 -12.26 -18.85
N PHE A 106 -14.71 -12.80 -20.06
CA PHE A 106 -14.39 -14.20 -20.34
C PHE A 106 -12.91 -14.51 -20.17
N THR A 107 -12.04 -13.63 -20.66
CA THR A 107 -10.58 -13.79 -20.57
C THR A 107 -10.11 -13.86 -19.12
N ILE A 108 -10.62 -12.99 -18.25
CA ILE A 108 -10.31 -12.99 -16.81
C ILE A 108 -10.71 -14.31 -16.16
N TRP A 109 -11.92 -14.79 -16.44
CA TRP A 109 -12.45 -16.01 -15.82
C TRP A 109 -11.80 -17.29 -16.35
N ILE A 110 -11.48 -17.36 -17.64
CA ILE A 110 -10.71 -18.47 -18.25
C ILE A 110 -9.36 -18.60 -17.54
N LYS A 111 -8.61 -17.50 -17.43
CA LYS A 111 -7.32 -17.49 -16.74
C LYS A 111 -7.44 -17.96 -15.30
N ARG A 112 -8.44 -17.47 -14.57
CA ARG A 112 -8.69 -17.85 -13.18
C ARG A 112 -9.04 -19.33 -13.02
N CYS A 113 -9.80 -19.91 -13.95
CA CYS A 113 -10.08 -21.35 -13.98
C CYS A 113 -8.81 -22.17 -14.28
N GLU A 114 -8.01 -21.77 -15.27
CA GLU A 114 -6.76 -22.44 -15.63
C GLU A 114 -5.74 -22.41 -14.49
N GLU A 115 -5.62 -21.29 -13.79
CA GLU A 115 -4.80 -21.17 -12.58
C GLU A 115 -5.26 -22.13 -11.49
N THR A 116 -6.56 -22.20 -11.25
CA THR A 116 -7.15 -23.07 -10.22
C THR A 116 -6.97 -24.56 -10.56
N LEU A 117 -7.10 -24.93 -11.84
CA LEU A 117 -6.96 -26.31 -12.31
C LEU A 117 -5.51 -26.79 -12.38
N ASN A 118 -4.57 -25.90 -12.72
CA ASN A 118 -3.16 -26.25 -12.85
C ASN A 118 -2.45 -26.44 -11.50
N GLY A 119 -3.17 -26.38 -10.38
CA GLY A 119 -2.62 -26.63 -9.03
C GLY A 119 -1.54 -25.63 -8.59
N LYS A 120 -1.20 -24.64 -9.43
CA LYS A 120 -0.38 -23.51 -9.04
C LYS A 120 -1.25 -22.65 -8.15
N ARG A 121 -1.04 -22.75 -6.84
CA ARG A 121 -1.32 -21.65 -5.91
C ARG A 121 -0.43 -20.46 -6.28
N ASN A 122 -0.65 -19.89 -7.46
CA ASN A 122 -0.24 -18.54 -7.72
C ASN A 122 -1.29 -17.68 -7.04
N HIS A 123 -1.04 -17.35 -5.77
CA HIS A 123 -1.32 -16.00 -5.33
C HIS A 123 -0.43 -15.06 -6.17
N ILE A 124 -0.77 -14.89 -7.43
CA ILE A 124 -0.42 -13.74 -8.21
C ILE A 124 -1.76 -13.18 -8.66
N TYR A 125 -2.45 -12.57 -7.70
CA TYR A 125 -2.91 -11.25 -8.05
C TYR A 125 -1.68 -10.52 -8.61
N LEU A 126 -1.86 -9.75 -9.66
CA LEU A 126 -0.94 -8.66 -10.01
C LEU A 126 -0.89 -7.59 -8.89
N ILE A 127 -0.86 -8.01 -7.62
CA ILE A 127 -0.25 -7.29 -6.54
C ILE A 127 1.21 -7.70 -6.64
N ARG A 128 1.98 -6.91 -7.35
CA ARG A 128 3.41 -6.93 -7.12
C ARG A 128 3.55 -6.52 -5.65
N ASP A 129 3.85 -7.45 -4.75
CA ASP A 129 4.10 -7.20 -3.32
C ASP A 129 5.47 -6.51 -3.14
N TYR A 130 5.69 -5.47 -3.93
CA TYR A 130 6.70 -4.47 -3.66
C TYR A 130 6.00 -3.15 -3.35
N ASP A 131 6.49 -2.49 -2.32
CA ASP A 131 6.17 -1.10 -2.08
C ASP A 131 7.25 -0.22 -2.72
N TRP A 132 6.93 1.00 -3.11
CA TRP A 132 7.93 1.93 -3.59
C TRP A 132 7.65 3.34 -3.13
N TYR A 133 8.73 4.06 -2.83
CA TYR A 133 8.70 5.47 -2.51
C TYR A 133 9.92 6.14 -3.13
N GLN A 134 9.96 7.47 -3.11
CA GLN A 134 11.06 8.23 -3.68
C GLN A 134 11.46 9.38 -2.79
N THR A 135 12.74 9.73 -2.87
CA THR A 135 13.29 10.99 -2.35
C THR A 135 13.58 11.90 -3.54
N GLU A 136 14.12 13.10 -3.30
CA GLU A 136 14.54 14.00 -4.38
C GLU A 136 15.60 13.37 -5.29
N SER A 137 16.43 12.47 -4.77
CA SER A 137 17.59 11.93 -5.48
C SER A 137 17.56 10.42 -5.73
N GLN A 138 16.63 9.68 -5.13
CA GLN A 138 16.58 8.22 -5.22
C GLN A 138 15.13 7.71 -5.33
N VAL A 139 14.97 6.53 -5.94
CA VAL A 139 13.74 5.74 -5.92
C VAL A 139 14.03 4.45 -5.18
N ILE A 140 13.20 4.10 -4.20
CA ILE A 140 13.40 2.93 -3.34
C ILE A 140 12.23 1.97 -3.57
N VAL A 141 12.55 0.74 -3.94
CA VAL A 141 11.60 -0.37 -4.10
C VAL A 141 11.86 -1.37 -2.98
N THR A 142 10.83 -1.76 -2.25
CA THR A 142 10.89 -2.67 -1.11
C THR A 142 10.11 -3.92 -1.42
N ILE A 143 10.77 -5.08 -1.42
CA ILE A 143 10.13 -6.37 -1.67
C ILE A 143 10.03 -7.11 -0.33
N MET A 144 8.82 -7.50 0.08
CA MET A 144 8.59 -8.14 1.38
C MET A 144 8.87 -9.65 1.30
N ILE A 145 10.11 -10.04 1.63
CA ILE A 145 10.56 -11.44 1.63
C ILE A 145 11.18 -11.79 2.99
N LYS A 146 10.66 -12.83 3.63
CA LYS A 146 11.19 -13.35 4.90
C LYS A 146 12.35 -14.31 4.65
N ASN A 147 13.40 -14.18 5.46
CA ASN A 147 14.54 -15.10 5.49
C ASN A 147 15.33 -15.20 4.16
N ALA A 148 15.43 -14.11 3.41
CA ALA A 148 16.29 -14.03 2.23
C ALA A 148 17.76 -13.93 2.65
N GLN A 149 18.62 -14.80 2.10
CA GLN A 149 20.06 -14.70 2.26
C GLN A 149 20.66 -13.80 1.17
N LYS A 150 21.80 -13.16 1.46
CA LYS A 150 22.45 -12.26 0.51
C LYS A 150 22.92 -12.97 -0.76
N ASP A 151 23.33 -14.23 -0.64
CA ASP A 151 23.86 -15.03 -1.75
C ASP A 151 22.75 -15.53 -2.71
N ASP A 152 21.51 -15.54 -2.23
CA ASP A 152 20.32 -15.99 -2.98
C ASP A 152 19.59 -14.84 -3.70
N VAL A 153 20.04 -13.60 -3.53
CA VAL A 153 19.45 -12.39 -4.11
C VAL A 153 20.37 -11.82 -5.17
N SER A 154 19.87 -11.72 -6.41
CA SER A 154 20.56 -11.06 -7.51
C SER A 154 19.73 -9.89 -8.02
N VAL A 155 20.34 -8.70 -8.08
CA VAL A 155 19.70 -7.50 -8.61
C VAL A 155 20.57 -6.93 -9.72
N GLN A 156 19.99 -6.79 -10.90
CA GLN A 156 20.60 -6.19 -12.08
C GLN A 156 19.93 -4.86 -12.38
N PHE A 157 20.75 -3.83 -12.55
CA PHE A 157 20.32 -2.49 -12.92
C PHE A 157 20.67 -2.21 -14.38
N SER A 158 19.77 -1.59 -15.11
CA SER A 158 19.95 -1.03 -16.44
C SER A 158 19.38 0.38 -16.46
N GLU A 159 19.70 1.19 -17.47
CA GLU A 159 19.29 2.59 -17.49
C GLU A 159 17.78 2.79 -17.33
N LYS A 160 16.95 1.91 -17.90
CA LYS A 160 15.48 1.97 -17.82
C LYS A 160 14.83 0.67 -17.38
N GLU A 161 15.62 -0.30 -16.93
CA GLU A 161 15.09 -1.59 -16.48
C GLU A 161 15.80 -2.01 -15.21
N MET A 162 15.08 -2.71 -14.34
CA MET A 162 15.67 -3.40 -13.21
C MET A 162 15.11 -4.81 -13.14
N ASN A 163 15.97 -5.75 -12.78
CA ASN A 163 15.59 -7.14 -12.59
C ASN A 163 16.11 -7.60 -11.23
N ALA A 164 15.22 -8.07 -10.37
CA ALA A 164 15.55 -8.63 -9.08
C ALA A 164 15.04 -10.08 -9.02
N SER A 165 15.97 -11.02 -8.83
CA SER A 165 15.66 -12.42 -8.61
C SER A 165 16.08 -12.83 -7.19
N VAL A 166 15.20 -13.57 -6.52
CA VAL A 166 15.41 -14.06 -5.15
C VAL A 166 15.03 -15.53 -5.10
N ARG A 167 16.00 -16.38 -4.76
CA ARG A 167 15.76 -17.80 -4.54
C ARG A 167 15.28 -18.03 -3.11
N LEU A 168 14.07 -18.53 -2.94
CA LEU A 168 13.53 -18.83 -1.61
C LEU A 168 13.90 -20.26 -1.19
N PRO A 169 14.11 -20.51 0.12
CA PRO A 169 14.35 -21.85 0.65
C PRO A 169 13.14 -22.79 0.49
N SER A 170 11.95 -22.25 0.17
CA SER A 170 10.75 -23.02 -0.18
C SER A 170 10.80 -23.64 -1.59
N GLY A 171 11.81 -23.31 -2.40
CA GLY A 171 11.96 -23.79 -3.78
C GLY A 171 11.22 -22.95 -4.83
N GLU A 172 10.58 -21.85 -4.43
CA GLU A 172 9.95 -20.90 -5.33
C GLU A 172 10.90 -19.73 -5.61
N ASP A 173 11.28 -19.53 -6.88
CA ASP A 173 12.09 -18.38 -7.28
C ASP A 173 11.20 -17.15 -7.50
N TYR A 174 11.42 -16.10 -6.71
CA TYR A 174 10.75 -14.82 -6.90
C TYR A 174 11.52 -13.99 -7.93
N ASN A 175 10.85 -13.56 -8.99
CA ASN A 175 11.45 -12.76 -10.06
C ASN A 175 10.64 -11.49 -10.29
N LEU A 176 11.28 -10.33 -10.17
CA LEU A 176 10.69 -9.02 -10.35
C LEU A 176 11.42 -8.27 -11.45
N LYS A 177 10.75 -8.10 -12.60
CA LYS A 177 11.22 -7.24 -13.68
C LYS A 177 10.40 -5.95 -13.69
N LEU A 178 11.05 -4.80 -13.53
CA LEU A 178 10.42 -3.48 -13.66
C LEU A 178 10.98 -2.74 -14.87
N VAL A 179 10.09 -2.20 -15.70
CA VAL A 179 10.43 -1.29 -16.80
C VAL A 179 10.16 0.12 -16.31
N LEU A 180 11.23 0.87 -16.05
CA LEU A 180 11.18 2.16 -15.37
C LEU A 180 10.73 3.27 -16.30
N LEU A 181 9.90 4.17 -15.79
CA LEU A 181 9.43 5.34 -16.54
C LEU A 181 10.58 6.30 -16.88
N HIS A 182 11.47 6.55 -15.92
CA HIS A 182 12.64 7.41 -16.09
C HIS A 182 13.94 6.62 -15.98
N SER A 183 15.00 7.22 -16.53
CA SER A 183 16.33 6.63 -16.42
C SER A 183 16.85 6.67 -14.99
N ILE A 184 17.65 5.67 -14.63
CA ILE A 184 18.40 5.57 -13.37
C ILE A 184 19.89 5.53 -13.68
N VAL A 185 20.73 5.81 -12.68
CA VAL A 185 22.19 5.64 -12.77
C VAL A 185 22.54 4.25 -12.20
N PRO A 186 22.80 3.23 -13.02
CA PRO A 186 22.97 1.85 -12.55
C PRO A 186 24.17 1.70 -11.61
N GLU A 187 25.26 2.41 -11.89
CA GLU A 187 26.52 2.39 -11.14
C GLU A 187 26.38 2.89 -9.69
N GLN A 188 25.42 3.79 -9.45
CA GLN A 188 25.14 4.36 -8.12
C GLN A 188 23.91 3.73 -7.46
N SER A 189 23.30 2.73 -8.10
CA SER A 189 22.15 2.00 -7.58
C SER A 189 22.63 0.81 -6.76
N THR A 190 21.97 0.56 -5.63
CA THR A 190 22.40 -0.44 -4.64
C THR A 190 21.19 -1.21 -4.12
N PHE A 191 21.42 -2.38 -3.53
CA PHE A 191 20.37 -3.11 -2.82
C PHE A 191 20.87 -3.59 -1.46
N LYS A 192 19.94 -3.76 -0.52
CA LYS A 192 20.19 -4.26 0.83
C LYS A 192 19.22 -5.37 1.14
N VAL A 193 19.76 -6.53 1.51
CA VAL A 193 18.98 -7.67 1.97
C VAL A 193 18.85 -7.58 3.49
N LEU A 194 17.62 -7.60 3.98
CA LEU A 194 17.26 -7.66 5.39
C LEU A 194 16.53 -8.98 5.67
N SER A 195 16.37 -9.34 6.94
CA SER A 195 15.68 -10.58 7.34
C SER A 195 14.19 -10.62 6.96
N THR A 196 13.56 -9.46 6.79
CA THR A 196 12.12 -9.31 6.52
C THR A 196 11.80 -8.72 5.15
N LYS A 197 12.79 -8.17 4.45
CA LYS A 197 12.61 -7.47 3.17
C LYS A 197 13.90 -7.33 2.38
N VAL A 198 13.77 -7.08 1.09
CA VAL A 198 14.85 -6.65 0.20
C VAL A 198 14.58 -5.20 -0.21
N GLU A 199 15.49 -4.29 0.12
CA GLU A 199 15.39 -2.88 -0.27
C GLU A 199 16.31 -2.60 -1.45
N ILE A 200 15.74 -2.13 -2.56
CA ILE A 200 16.43 -1.78 -3.78
C ILE A 200 16.41 -0.27 -3.93
N LYS A 201 17.57 0.38 -3.95
CA LYS A 201 17.75 1.82 -4.06
C LYS A 201 18.31 2.16 -5.42
N MET A 202 17.54 2.87 -6.22
CA MET A 202 17.95 3.36 -7.53
C MET A 202 18.26 4.85 -7.47
N LYS A 203 19.40 5.25 -8.03
CA LYS A 203 19.80 6.65 -8.11
C LYS A 203 19.12 7.33 -9.29
N LYS A 204 18.47 8.48 -9.06
CA LYS A 204 17.95 9.31 -10.14
C LYS A 204 19.06 10.19 -10.73
N PRO A 205 19.14 10.32 -12.07
CA PRO A 205 20.06 11.25 -12.72
C PRO A 205 19.63 12.71 -12.51
N GLU A 206 18.32 12.96 -12.50
CA GLU A 206 17.73 14.29 -12.32
C GLU A 206 16.79 14.29 -11.10
N ALA A 207 16.64 15.45 -10.46
CA ALA A 207 15.70 15.65 -9.36
C ALA A 207 14.24 15.75 -9.83
N VAL A 208 13.81 14.80 -10.65
CA VAL A 208 12.45 14.70 -11.19
C VAL A 208 11.60 13.84 -10.25
N ARG A 209 10.36 14.28 -10.01
CA ARG A 209 9.36 13.51 -9.26
C ARG A 209 8.69 12.51 -10.21
N TRP A 210 8.77 11.23 -9.88
CA TRP A 210 8.18 10.16 -10.66
C TRP A 210 6.68 10.05 -10.32
N GLU A 211 5.80 10.24 -11.30
CA GLU A 211 4.35 10.03 -11.09
C GLU A 211 4.00 8.54 -11.02
N LYS A 212 4.74 7.72 -11.77
CA LYS A 212 4.63 6.26 -11.81
C LYS A 212 6.02 5.64 -11.82
N LEU A 213 6.14 4.46 -11.21
CA LEU A 213 7.39 3.68 -11.25
C LEU A 213 7.65 3.12 -12.65
N GLU A 214 6.59 2.66 -13.32
CA GLU A 214 6.66 1.99 -14.62
C GLU A 214 5.94 2.75 -15.73
N GLY A 215 6.48 2.68 -16.94
CA GLY A 215 5.83 3.21 -18.14
C GLY A 215 6.67 3.09 -19.39
N GLN A 216 6.00 3.07 -20.56
CA GLN A 216 6.66 3.14 -21.86
C GLN A 216 6.97 4.60 -22.18
N GLY A 217 8.23 4.98 -21.94
CA GLY A 217 8.93 6.15 -22.45
C GLY A 217 8.06 7.31 -22.94
N ASP A 218 7.58 8.13 -22.01
CA ASP A 218 7.43 9.55 -22.27
C ASP A 218 8.54 10.26 -21.49
N SER A 219 9.41 10.98 -22.22
CA SER A 219 10.37 11.88 -21.60
C SER A 219 9.62 12.83 -20.66
N PRO A 220 10.13 13.09 -19.44
CA PRO A 220 9.48 14.03 -18.55
C PRO A 220 9.36 15.37 -19.28
N LYS A 221 8.12 15.81 -19.53
CA LYS A 221 7.87 17.24 -19.73
C LYS A 221 8.21 17.89 -18.41
N LEU A 222 9.43 18.40 -18.30
CA LEU A 222 9.84 19.30 -17.23
C LEU A 222 8.79 20.42 -17.17
N LYS A 223 7.83 20.33 -16.24
CA LYS A 223 7.11 21.51 -15.77
C LYS A 223 8.12 22.28 -14.92
N GLN A 224 8.98 23.01 -15.62
CA GLN A 224 9.77 24.06 -15.04
C GLN A 224 8.75 25.05 -14.47
N PHE A 225 8.71 25.16 -13.15
CA PHE A 225 7.78 26.02 -12.44
C PHE A 225 8.15 27.47 -12.77
N THR A 226 7.51 28.02 -13.81
CA THR A 226 7.36 29.47 -13.91
C THR A 226 6.13 29.80 -13.08
N PRO A 227 6.21 30.72 -12.09
CA PRO A 227 5.04 31.14 -11.35
C PRO A 227 4.10 31.83 -12.33
N ASP A 228 3.06 31.10 -12.74
CA ASP A 228 2.01 31.58 -13.63
C ASP A 228 1.21 32.65 -12.87
N THR A 229 1.56 33.91 -13.11
CA THR A 229 1.04 35.08 -12.41
C THR A 229 -0.32 35.52 -12.95
N GLN A 230 -0.93 34.75 -13.86
CA GLN A 230 -2.10 35.22 -14.62
C GLN A 230 -3.44 34.61 -14.18
N HIS A 231 -3.45 33.60 -13.30
CA HIS A 231 -4.70 33.05 -12.75
C HIS A 231 -4.64 32.87 -11.23
N LEU A 232 -4.55 34.00 -10.52
CA LEU A 232 -4.86 34.05 -9.09
C LEU A 232 -6.38 33.88 -8.91
N TYR A 233 -6.77 32.73 -8.38
CA TYR A 233 -8.09 32.54 -7.77
C TYR A 233 -8.21 33.54 -6.61
N PRO A 234 -9.26 34.37 -6.52
CA PRO A 234 -9.42 35.27 -5.38
C PRO A 234 -9.79 34.42 -4.17
N SER A 235 -8.78 34.02 -3.38
CA SER A 235 -9.01 33.36 -2.10
C SER A 235 -9.73 34.32 -1.18
N SER A 236 -10.94 33.97 -0.75
CA SER A 236 -11.79 34.76 0.14
C SER A 236 -11.33 34.79 1.61
N SER A 237 -10.06 34.48 1.87
CA SER A 237 -9.47 34.53 3.21
C SER A 237 -8.38 35.61 3.27
N HIS A 238 -8.69 36.75 3.86
CA HIS A 238 -7.71 37.80 4.18
C HIS A 238 -6.78 37.43 5.36
N TYR A 239 -6.47 36.14 5.54
CA TYR A 239 -5.68 35.69 6.68
C TYR A 239 -4.55 34.76 6.22
N THR A 240 -3.39 35.35 5.97
CA THR A 240 -2.14 34.62 5.83
C THR A 240 -1.55 34.40 7.22
N ARG A 241 -1.78 33.23 7.81
CA ARG A 241 -1.14 32.83 9.07
C ARG A 241 0.35 32.61 8.79
N ASN A 242 1.19 33.52 9.26
CA ASN A 242 2.63 33.42 9.08
C ASN A 242 3.20 32.36 10.04
N TRP A 243 3.37 31.14 9.55
CA TRP A 243 3.80 29.98 10.33
C TRP A 243 5.17 30.17 10.97
N ASP A 244 6.08 30.90 10.31
CA ASP A 244 7.41 31.18 10.87
C ASP A 244 7.32 32.05 12.12
N LYS A 245 6.42 33.04 12.11
CA LYS A 245 6.19 33.91 13.28
C LYS A 245 5.57 33.13 14.45
N LEU A 246 4.69 32.17 14.15
CA LEU A 246 4.05 31.33 15.15
C LEU A 246 5.01 30.35 15.81
N VAL A 247 5.95 29.80 15.04
CA VAL A 247 7.01 28.93 15.59
C VAL A 247 7.96 29.73 16.48
N VAL A 248 8.21 31.01 16.16
CA VAL A 248 9.00 31.92 16.99
C VAL A 248 8.24 32.30 18.26
N GLU A 249 6.95 32.65 18.16
CA GLU A 249 6.09 32.99 19.31
C GLU A 249 5.91 31.79 20.26
N ILE A 250 5.71 30.56 19.75
CA ILE A 250 5.64 29.34 20.59
C ILE A 250 6.97 29.10 21.31
N LYS A 251 8.11 29.29 20.64
CA LYS A 251 9.44 29.13 21.27
C LYS A 251 9.73 30.20 22.32
N GLU A 252 9.19 31.40 22.16
CA GLU A 252 9.28 32.46 23.17
C GLU A 252 8.30 32.24 24.34
N GLU A 253 7.10 31.73 24.08
CA GLU A 253 6.13 31.32 25.10
C GLU A 253 6.66 30.12 25.93
N GLU A 254 7.24 29.09 25.31
CA GLU A 254 7.90 27.98 26.02
C GLU A 254 9.09 28.44 26.89
N LYS A 255 9.66 29.61 26.57
CA LYS A 255 10.77 30.21 27.33
C LYS A 255 10.28 31.08 28.49
N ASN A 256 9.09 31.66 28.35
CA ASN A 256 8.48 32.60 29.30
C ASN A 256 7.37 31.98 30.16
N GLU A 257 6.91 30.76 29.86
CA GLU A 257 6.06 30.00 30.78
C GLU A 257 6.86 29.67 32.05
N THR A 258 6.57 30.43 33.09
CA THR A 258 7.00 30.16 34.46
C THR A 258 6.35 28.87 34.93
N LEU A 259 7.04 27.75 34.71
CA LEU A 259 6.69 26.45 35.26
C LEU A 259 6.74 26.52 36.80
N GLU A 260 5.64 26.84 37.47
CA GLU A 260 5.61 26.85 38.95
C GLU A 260 5.73 25.43 39.52
N GLY A 261 6.51 25.31 40.61
CA GLY A 261 6.72 24.06 41.35
C GLY A 261 8.03 23.32 41.02
N ASP A 262 8.02 22.00 41.19
CA ASP A 262 9.22 21.15 41.11
C ASP A 262 9.91 21.17 39.74
N ALA A 263 9.19 21.52 38.67
CA ALA A 263 9.73 21.57 37.31
C ALA A 263 10.69 22.76 37.08
N ALA A 264 10.40 23.96 37.62
CA ALA A 264 11.36 25.07 37.59
C ALA A 264 12.58 24.78 38.46
N LEU A 265 12.38 24.13 39.61
CA LEU A 265 13.49 23.76 40.50
C LEU A 265 14.42 22.73 39.83
N ASN A 266 13.86 21.74 39.15
CA ASN A 266 14.62 20.77 38.36
C ASN A 266 15.38 21.43 37.20
N LYS A 267 14.77 22.41 36.52
CA LYS A 267 15.44 23.17 35.45
C LYS A 267 16.60 24.01 36.00
N LEU A 268 16.42 24.61 37.19
CA LEU A 268 17.48 25.32 37.91
C LEU A 268 18.63 24.38 38.28
N PHE A 269 18.36 23.16 38.78
CA PHE A 269 19.40 22.18 39.09
C PHE A 269 20.13 21.68 37.84
N GLN A 270 19.42 21.48 36.73
CA GLN A 270 20.04 21.13 35.45
C GLN A 270 21.01 22.22 34.97
N GLN A 271 20.61 23.49 35.13
CA GLN A 271 21.46 24.63 34.77
C GLN A 271 22.68 24.77 35.70
N ILE A 272 22.51 24.60 37.01
CA ILE A 272 23.64 24.60 37.97
C ILE A 272 24.60 23.45 37.67
N TYR A 273 24.09 22.29 37.24
CA TYR A 273 24.92 21.15 36.85
C TYR A 273 25.63 21.39 35.50
N SER A 274 24.98 22.02 34.51
CA SER A 274 25.62 22.34 33.24
C SER A 274 26.74 23.38 33.39
N ASP A 275 26.47 24.42 34.19
CA ASP A 275 27.35 25.58 34.35
C ASP A 275 28.39 25.39 35.47
N GLY A 276 28.22 24.38 36.32
CA GLY A 276 29.11 24.08 37.45
C GLY A 276 30.48 23.52 37.04
N THR A 277 31.50 23.87 37.83
CA THR A 277 32.84 23.25 37.76
C THR A 277 32.79 21.77 38.17
N ASP A 278 33.80 20.99 37.80
CA ASP A 278 33.83 19.54 38.08
C ASP A 278 33.72 19.23 39.59
N GLU A 279 34.19 20.13 40.46
CA GLU A 279 34.03 20.01 41.92
C GLU A 279 32.57 20.14 42.35
N VAL A 280 31.81 21.07 41.74
CA VAL A 280 30.38 21.27 42.02
C VAL A 280 29.58 20.05 41.55
N LYS A 281 29.85 19.54 40.35
CA LYS A 281 29.22 18.31 39.82
C LYS A 281 29.50 17.11 40.72
N ARG A 282 30.73 17.00 41.22
CA ARG A 282 31.12 15.93 42.15
C ARG A 282 30.40 16.04 43.50
N ALA A 283 30.24 17.25 44.02
CA ALA A 283 29.49 17.52 45.24
C ALA A 283 28.00 17.17 45.10
N MET A 284 27.41 17.58 43.98
CA MET A 284 26.01 17.30 43.65
C MET A 284 25.76 15.80 43.52
N ASN A 285 26.59 15.08 42.75
CA ASN A 285 26.43 13.65 42.56
C ASN A 285 26.61 12.86 43.87
N LYS A 286 27.61 13.22 44.70
CA LYS A 286 27.85 12.55 45.98
C LYS A 286 26.70 12.80 46.97
N SER A 287 26.27 14.05 47.13
CA SER A 287 25.19 14.40 48.05
C SER A 287 23.85 13.79 47.63
N PHE A 288 23.54 13.78 46.34
CA PHE A 288 22.33 13.17 45.81
C PHE A 288 22.31 11.65 46.02
N MET A 289 23.43 10.96 45.73
CA MET A 289 23.51 9.51 45.92
C MET A 289 23.47 9.11 47.40
N GLU A 290 24.16 9.81 48.28
CA GLU A 290 24.22 9.46 49.71
C GLU A 290 22.90 9.75 50.44
N SER A 291 22.18 10.80 50.03
CA SER A 291 20.88 11.19 50.60
C SER A 291 19.69 10.48 49.96
N GLY A 292 19.90 9.55 49.02
CA GLY A 292 18.81 8.86 48.34
C GLY A 292 17.94 9.78 47.48
N GLY A 293 18.51 10.90 47.01
CA GLY A 293 17.84 11.88 46.16
C GLY A 293 17.10 13.00 46.89
N THR A 294 17.26 13.11 48.22
CA THR A 294 16.51 14.08 49.05
C THR A 294 17.29 15.37 49.31
N VAL A 295 18.62 15.34 49.26
CA VAL A 295 19.49 16.50 49.58
C VAL A 295 20.52 16.72 48.47
N LEU A 296 20.63 17.96 48.00
CA LEU A 296 21.58 18.36 46.97
C LEU A 296 22.46 19.51 47.49
N SER A 297 23.78 19.33 47.47
CA SER A 297 24.75 20.34 47.89
C SER A 297 25.81 20.58 46.83
N THR A 298 26.17 21.84 46.62
CA THR A 298 27.14 22.31 45.62
C THR A 298 28.55 22.51 46.19
N ASN A 299 28.75 22.36 47.50
CA ASN A 299 30.05 22.62 48.16
C ASN A 299 30.84 21.34 48.44
N TRP A 300 31.84 21.04 47.60
CA TRP A 300 32.68 19.85 47.73
C TRP A 300 33.50 19.78 49.03
N SER A 301 33.92 20.93 49.58
CA SER A 301 34.77 20.96 50.78
C SER A 301 34.06 20.40 52.03
N ASP A 302 32.73 20.49 52.03
CA ASP A 302 31.85 20.04 53.11
C ASP A 302 31.42 18.58 52.87
N VAL A 303 30.76 18.32 51.72
CA VAL A 303 30.25 16.97 51.39
C VAL A 303 31.35 15.97 51.06
N GLY A 304 32.57 16.42 50.73
CA GLY A 304 33.70 15.54 50.51
C GLY A 304 34.11 14.79 51.78
N LYS A 305 33.97 15.43 52.96
CA LYS A 305 34.46 14.91 54.25
C LYS A 305 33.37 14.25 55.10
N ARG A 306 32.12 14.72 55.01
CA ARG A 306 30.99 14.15 55.77
C ARG A 306 30.08 13.29 54.89
N LYS A 307 29.33 12.39 55.52
CA LYS A 307 28.24 11.66 54.86
C LYS A 307 26.98 12.51 54.88
N VAL A 308 26.28 12.60 53.76
CA VAL A 308 25.01 13.35 53.69
C VAL A 308 23.87 12.45 54.16
N GLU A 309 23.15 12.88 55.19
CA GLU A 309 22.00 12.16 55.73
C GLU A 309 20.76 12.36 54.86
N VAL A 310 19.87 11.37 54.86
CA VAL A 310 18.60 11.42 54.14
C VAL A 310 17.65 12.33 54.93
N ASN A 311 17.16 13.39 54.29
CA ASN A 311 16.20 14.32 54.88
C ASN A 311 14.99 14.46 53.94
N PRO A 312 14.00 13.55 54.04
CA PRO A 312 12.84 13.60 53.15
C PRO A 312 11.97 14.83 53.47
N PRO A 313 11.19 15.34 52.49
CA PRO A 313 10.22 16.42 52.72
C PRO A 313 9.22 16.08 53.82
N ASP A 314 8.69 17.09 54.52
CA ASP A 314 7.86 16.94 55.74
C ASP A 314 6.64 16.00 55.57
N ASP A 315 6.15 15.81 54.34
CA ASP A 315 5.01 14.93 54.01
C ASP A 315 5.41 13.49 53.59
N MET A 316 6.70 13.11 53.67
CA MET A 316 7.21 11.81 53.20
C MET A 316 8.12 11.10 54.22
N GLU A 317 7.83 9.82 54.51
CA GLU A 317 8.69 8.98 55.36
C GLU A 317 9.65 8.11 54.54
N TRP A 318 10.96 8.17 54.86
CA TRP A 318 11.94 7.31 54.22
C TRP A 318 11.83 5.86 54.70
N LYS A 319 11.44 4.95 53.79
CA LYS A 319 11.45 3.50 54.05
C LYS A 319 12.70 2.84 53.47
N LYS A 320 13.50 2.20 54.33
CA LYS A 320 14.57 1.28 53.91
C LYS A 320 13.95 -0.07 53.56
N PHE A 321 14.13 -0.53 52.33
CA PHE A 321 13.74 -1.86 51.87
C PHE A 321 14.89 -2.86 52.00
#